data_AF-A0AAD0YHW9-F1
#
_entry.id   AF-A0AAD0YHW9-F1
#
_cell.length_a   1.000
_cell.length_b   1.000
_cell.length_c   1.000
_cell.angle_alpha   90.00
_cell.angle_beta   90.00
_cell.angle_gamma   90.00
#
_symmetry.space_group_name_H-M   'P 1'
#
loop_
_entity.id
_entity.type
_entity.pdbx_description
1 polymer ?
#
loop_
_entity_poly.entity_id
_entity_poly.type
_entity_poly.pdbx_seq_one_letter_code
_entity_poly.pdbx_strand_id
1 'polypeptide(L)'
;MERSTPNYKRIFEDIISRKCPEKYSLCAHILNKDEISAMDVLRLNDIVFDKNGSAKSTNQKHKSYDHETIHKVLDYQKENNLSNVAVSKHFNVSRSTISKWRKTFSSPQRNAFL
;
A
#
# COMPACT_ATOMS: atom_id res chain seq x y z
N MET A 1 17.93 -27.56 10.17
CA MET A 1 16.51 -27.26 9.93
C MET A 1 16.39 -26.85 8.48
N GLU A 2 16.04 -27.79 7.60
CA GLU A 2 15.92 -27.47 6.18
C GLU A 2 14.73 -26.53 5.99
N ARG A 3 14.99 -25.32 5.48
CA ARG A 3 13.92 -24.41 5.08
C ARG A 3 13.34 -25.00 3.79
N SER A 4 12.30 -25.83 3.92
CA SER A 4 11.52 -26.28 2.77
C SER A 4 10.98 -25.04 2.07
N THR A 5 11.63 -24.63 0.99
CA THR A 5 11.18 -23.51 0.17
C THR A 5 9.82 -23.89 -0.39
N PRO A 6 8.77 -23.09 -0.16
CA PRO A 6 7.47 -23.35 -0.73
C PRO A 6 7.58 -23.51 -2.25
N ASN A 7 6.86 -24.48 -2.81
CA ASN A 7 6.75 -24.59 -4.26
C ASN A 7 5.83 -23.49 -4.77
N TYR A 8 6.41 -22.30 -4.96
CA TYR A 8 5.69 -21.10 -5.38
C TYR A 8 4.93 -21.32 -6.69
N LYS A 9 5.47 -22.13 -7.60
CA LYS A 9 4.82 -22.45 -8.88
C LYS A 9 3.47 -23.12 -8.64
N ARG A 10 3.45 -24.23 -7.89
CA ARG A 10 2.20 -24.95 -7.58
C ARG A 10 1.21 -24.09 -6.81
N ILE A 11 1.70 -23.30 -5.85
CA ILE A 11 0.83 -22.41 -5.05
C ILE A 11 0.13 -21.40 -5.95
N PHE A 12 0.86 -20.72 -6.84
CA PHE A 12 0.25 -19.73 -7.72
C PHE A 12 -0.60 -20.37 -8.82
N GLU A 13 -0.23 -21.53 -9.38
CA GLU A 13 -1.07 -22.28 -10.32
C GLU A 13 -2.42 -22.66 -9.69
N ASP A 14 -2.42 -23.16 -8.45
CA ASP A 14 -3.64 -23.48 -7.71
C ASP A 14 -4.48 -22.24 -7.41
N ILE A 15 -3.85 -21.13 -7.04
CA ILE A 15 -4.58 -19.88 -6.76
C ILE A 15 -5.20 -19.32 -8.04
N ILE A 16 -4.44 -19.26 -9.13
CA ILE A 16 -4.89 -18.71 -10.42
C ILE A 16 -6.02 -19.56 -10.98
N SER A 17 -5.86 -20.89 -11.02
CA SER A 17 -6.90 -21.79 -11.53
C SER A 17 -8.21 -21.70 -10.76
N ARG A 18 -8.16 -21.46 -9.44
CA ARG A 18 -9.36 -21.37 -8.59
C ARG A 18 -10.00 -19.98 -8.53
N LYS A 19 -9.22 -18.91 -8.60
CA LYS A 19 -9.71 -17.54 -8.33
C LYS A 19 -9.74 -16.61 -9.54
N CYS A 20 -8.82 -16.77 -10.48
CA CYS A 20 -8.64 -15.81 -11.58
C CYS A 20 -7.97 -16.45 -12.80
N PRO A 21 -8.58 -17.51 -13.39
CA PRO A 21 -8.00 -18.21 -14.53
C PRO A 21 -7.73 -17.29 -15.73
N GLU A 22 -8.49 -16.18 -15.86
CA GLU A 22 -8.30 -15.15 -16.88
C GLU A 22 -6.94 -14.45 -16.81
N LYS A 23 -6.30 -14.44 -15.63
CA LYS A 23 -4.98 -13.82 -15.41
C LYS A 23 -3.82 -14.78 -15.68
N TYR A 24 -4.09 -16.04 -16.03
CA TYR A 24 -3.03 -17.02 -16.26
C TYR A 24 -2.05 -16.57 -17.35
N SER A 25 -2.54 -15.95 -18.41
CA SER A 25 -1.71 -15.40 -19.50
C SER A 25 -0.69 -14.36 -19.00
N LEU A 26 -1.04 -13.56 -17.99
CA LEU A 26 -0.16 -12.56 -17.39
C LEU A 26 0.91 -13.20 -16.49
N CYS A 27 0.57 -14.30 -15.82
CA CYS A 27 1.47 -15.04 -14.94
C CYS A 27 2.33 -16.08 -15.67
N ALA A 28 1.93 -16.51 -16.87
CA ALA A 28 2.54 -17.63 -17.59
C ALA A 28 4.03 -17.45 -17.84
N HIS A 29 4.47 -16.22 -18.19
CA HIS A 29 5.89 -15.92 -18.37
C HIS A 29 6.72 -16.16 -17.11
N ILE A 30 6.14 -15.98 -15.92
CA ILE A 30 6.80 -16.19 -14.64
C ILE A 30 6.69 -17.66 -14.20
N LEU A 31 5.54 -18.29 -14.38
CA LEU A 31 5.29 -19.69 -14.01
C LEU A 31 6.06 -20.71 -14.87
N ASN A 32 6.45 -20.32 -16.08
CA ASN A 32 7.25 -21.14 -16.99
C ASN A 32 8.75 -21.11 -16.70
N LYS A 33 9.22 -20.33 -15.71
CA LYS A 33 10.62 -20.33 -15.29
C LYS A 33 10.94 -21.61 -14.53
N ASP A 34 12.18 -22.09 -14.65
CA ASP A 34 12.68 -23.23 -13.88
C ASP A 34 12.69 -22.93 -12.37
N GLU A 35 13.06 -21.71 -11.99
CA GLU A 35 13.03 -21.24 -10.61
C GLU A 35 12.25 -19.93 -10.48
N ILE A 36 11.41 -19.85 -9.45
CA ILE A 36 10.67 -18.64 -9.10
C ILE A 36 11.46 -17.91 -8.02
N SER A 37 12.05 -16.78 -8.40
CA SER A 37 12.77 -15.91 -7.46
C SER A 37 11.82 -15.18 -6.52
N ALA A 38 12.34 -14.62 -5.43
CA ALA A 38 11.57 -13.75 -4.55
C ALA A 38 10.91 -12.58 -5.31
N MET A 39 11.58 -12.04 -6.33
CA MET A 39 11.04 -10.97 -7.18
C MET A 39 9.88 -11.46 -8.04
N ASP A 40 9.96 -12.70 -8.52
CA ASP A 40 8.88 -13.34 -9.28
C ASP A 40 7.66 -13.61 -8.39
N VAL A 41 7.86 -14.01 -7.14
CA VAL A 41 6.79 -14.15 -6.14
C VAL A 41 6.07 -12.82 -5.92
N LEU A 42 6.82 -11.71 -5.77
CA LEU A 42 6.22 -10.38 -5.60
C LEU A 42 5.37 -9.99 -6.82
N ARG A 43 5.88 -10.22 -8.04
CA ARG A 43 5.14 -9.93 -9.27
C ARG A 43 3.89 -10.79 -9.42
N LEU A 44 3.99 -12.09 -9.11
CA LEU A 44 2.83 -12.98 -9.12
C LEU A 44 1.79 -12.55 -8.10
N ASN A 45 2.22 -12.17 -6.89
CA ASN A 45 1.34 -11.65 -5.86
C ASN A 45 0.60 -10.39 -6.35
N ASP A 46 1.31 -9.46 -6.97
CA ASP A 46 0.70 -8.27 -7.57
C ASP A 46 -0.30 -8.68 -8.66
N ILE A 47 0.05 -9.52 -9.62
CA ILE A 47 -0.89 -9.89 -10.70
C ILE A 47 -2.13 -10.62 -10.15
N VAL A 48 -1.93 -11.60 -9.27
CA VAL A 48 -2.99 -12.47 -8.74
C VAL A 48 -3.92 -11.71 -7.81
N PHE A 49 -3.38 -10.91 -6.89
CA PHE A 49 -4.14 -10.21 -5.85
C PHE A 49 -4.44 -8.75 -6.17
N ASP A 50 -3.84 -8.13 -7.19
CA ASP A 50 -4.25 -6.81 -7.67
C ASP A 50 -5.62 -6.93 -8.35
N LYS A 51 -6.65 -6.69 -7.54
CA LYS A 51 -8.02 -6.50 -7.95
C LYS A 51 -8.07 -5.16 -8.70
N ASN A 52 -8.04 -5.23 -10.03
CA ASN A 52 -8.28 -4.14 -10.98
C ASN A 52 -7.33 -2.95 -10.85
N GLY A 53 -6.18 -2.96 -11.57
CA GLY A 53 -5.58 -1.77 -12.22
C GLY A 53 -5.63 -0.43 -11.48
N SER A 54 -5.57 -0.44 -10.16
CA SER A 54 -5.93 0.69 -9.29
C SER A 54 -4.97 0.77 -8.11
N ALA A 55 -3.70 0.49 -8.37
CA ALA A 55 -2.56 0.86 -7.55
C ALA A 55 -2.51 2.37 -7.18
N LYS A 56 -3.48 3.20 -7.60
CA LYS A 56 -3.68 4.56 -7.10
C LYS A 56 -4.76 4.75 -6.03
N SER A 57 -5.77 3.88 -5.88
CA SER A 57 -6.96 4.22 -5.08
C SER A 57 -7.33 3.26 -3.93
N THR A 58 -6.85 2.01 -3.89
CA THR A 58 -7.32 1.05 -2.86
C THR A 58 -6.41 0.92 -1.64
N ASN A 59 -5.14 1.33 -1.73
CA ASN A 59 -4.22 1.22 -0.59
C ASN A 59 -4.38 2.31 0.48
N GLN A 60 -5.24 3.32 0.28
CA GLN A 60 -5.43 4.36 1.30
C GLN A 60 -6.18 3.87 2.55
N LYS A 61 -6.97 2.79 2.44
CA LYS A 61 -7.76 2.25 3.56
C LYS A 61 -6.99 1.28 4.47
N HIS A 62 -5.89 0.69 3.99
CA HIS A 62 -5.10 -0.29 4.76
C HIS A 62 -3.71 0.20 5.17
N LYS A 63 -3.36 1.46 4.87
CA LYS A 63 -2.19 2.09 5.47
C LYS A 63 -2.48 2.32 6.95
N SER A 64 -1.95 1.45 7.80
CA SER A 64 -1.72 1.77 9.21
C SER A 64 -0.63 2.84 9.26
N TYR A 65 -1.03 4.11 9.25
CA TYR A 65 -0.08 5.20 9.44
C TYR A 65 0.31 5.22 10.92
N ASP A 66 1.59 5.04 11.21
CA ASP A 66 2.11 5.24 12.56
C ASP A 66 2.04 6.73 12.96
N HIS A 67 2.17 6.99 14.26
CA HIS A 67 2.10 8.36 14.78
C HIS A 67 3.13 9.29 14.13
N GLU A 68 4.36 8.80 13.91
CA GLU A 68 5.45 9.58 13.33
C GLU A 68 5.12 10.06 11.91
N THR A 69 4.59 9.16 11.08
CA THR A 69 4.15 9.47 9.72
C THR A 69 3.02 10.50 9.72
N ILE A 70 2.06 10.37 10.64
CA ILE A 70 0.95 11.33 10.75
C ILE A 70 1.49 12.73 11.11
N HIS A 71 2.40 12.82 12.08
CA HIS A 71 3.02 14.09 12.46
C HIS A 71 3.81 14.72 11.30
N LYS A 72 4.65 13.94 10.61
CA LYS A 72 5.41 14.42 9.42
C LYS A 72 4.51 15.00 8.34
N VAL A 73 3.37 14.36 8.06
CA VAL A 73 2.40 14.86 7.06
C VAL A 73 1.74 16.17 7.52
N LEU A 74 1.40 16.28 8.81
CA LEU A 74 0.81 17.50 9.37
C LEU A 74 1.81 18.66 9.48
N ASP A 75 3.07 18.39 9.79
CA ASP A 75 4.12 19.41 9.86
C ASP A 75 4.48 19.90 8.46
N TYR A 76 4.62 19.00 7.48
CA TYR A 76 4.78 19.37 6.08
C TYR A 76 3.64 20.29 5.58
N GLN A 77 2.40 19.99 6.00
CA GLN A 77 1.27 20.85 5.68
C GLN A 77 1.43 22.28 6.22
N LYS A 78 1.88 22.42 7.48
CA LYS A 78 2.05 23.72 8.15
C LYS A 78 3.23 24.49 7.57
N GLU A 79 4.39 23.83 7.43
CA GLU A 79 5.63 24.44 6.92
C GLU A 79 5.46 25.01 5.50
N ASN A 80 4.65 24.34 4.68
CA ASN A 80 4.40 24.74 3.30
C ASN A 80 3.07 25.49 3.11
N ASN A 81 2.34 25.81 4.19
CA ASN A 81 1.03 26.48 4.16
C ASN A 81 0.03 25.83 3.17
N LEU A 82 -0.01 24.49 3.11
CA LEU A 82 -0.79 23.76 2.12
C LEU A 82 -2.23 23.49 2.56
N SER A 83 -3.15 23.50 1.59
CA SER A 83 -4.53 23.05 1.82
C SER A 83 -4.60 21.52 1.98
N ASN A 84 -5.64 21.02 2.65
CA ASN A 84 -5.89 19.58 2.76
C ASN A 84 -5.97 18.90 1.37
N VAL A 85 -6.39 19.63 0.33
CA VAL A 85 -6.44 19.10 -1.04
C VAL A 85 -5.04 18.90 -1.61
N ALA A 86 -4.14 19.86 -1.42
CA ALA A 86 -2.77 19.78 -1.90
C ALA A 86 -1.98 18.67 -1.19
N VAL A 87 -2.08 18.60 0.14
CA VAL A 87 -1.46 17.55 0.96
C VAL A 87 -2.02 16.17 0.61
N SER A 88 -3.33 16.08 0.38
CA SER A 88 -4.01 14.86 -0.04
C SER A 88 -3.45 14.31 -1.34
N LYS A 89 -3.25 15.18 -2.34
CA LYS A 89 -2.65 14.81 -3.62
C LYS A 89 -1.18 14.41 -3.46
N HIS A 90 -0.42 15.14 -2.64
CA HIS A 90 1.01 14.91 -2.44
C HIS A 90 1.28 13.54 -1.79
N PHE A 91 0.62 13.23 -0.69
CA PHE A 91 0.86 11.99 0.06
C PHE A 91 -0.06 10.83 -0.32
N ASN A 92 -0.96 11.04 -1.28
CA ASN A 92 -2.02 10.10 -1.64
C ASN A 92 -2.77 9.65 -0.36
N VAL A 93 -3.25 10.62 0.42
CA VAL A 93 -4.05 10.43 1.64
C VAL A 93 -5.38 11.15 1.46
N SER A 94 -6.50 10.58 1.92
CA SER A 94 -7.79 11.23 1.72
C SER A 94 -7.90 12.55 2.48
N ARG A 95 -8.58 13.55 1.90
CA ARG A 95 -8.83 14.85 2.53
C ARG A 95 -9.54 14.71 3.90
N SER A 96 -10.43 13.73 4.02
CA SER A 96 -11.15 13.44 5.27
C SER A 96 -10.22 12.81 6.32
N THR A 97 -9.28 11.95 5.91
CA THR A 97 -8.23 11.41 6.79
C THR A 97 -7.36 12.53 7.35
N ILE A 98 -6.87 13.45 6.51
CA ILE A 98 -6.07 14.60 6.95
C ILE A 98 -6.86 15.49 7.93
N SER A 99 -8.15 15.73 7.65
CA SER A 99 -9.05 16.46 8.56
C SER A 99 -9.19 15.75 9.91
N LYS A 100 -9.35 14.43 9.91
CA LYS A 100 -9.40 13.61 11.14
C LYS A 100 -8.08 13.69 11.89
N TRP A 101 -6.94 13.58 11.21
CA TRP A 101 -5.63 13.68 11.83
C TRP A 101 -5.39 15.04 12.47
N ARG A 102 -5.77 16.14 11.82
CA ARG A 102 -5.69 17.46 12.45
C ARG A 102 -6.49 17.51 13.75
N LYS A 103 -7.71 16.97 13.77
CA LYS A 103 -8.53 16.95 15.00
C LYS A 103 -7.94 16.07 16.10
N THR A 104 -7.34 14.94 15.73
CA THR A 104 -6.84 13.95 16.69
C THR A 104 -5.42 14.23 17.18
N PHE A 105 -4.56 14.82 16.34
CA PHE A 105 -3.12 14.97 16.61
C PHE A 105 -2.64 16.43 16.62
N SER A 106 -3.42 17.38 16.10
CA SER A 106 -3.17 18.80 16.39
C SER A 106 -3.86 19.16 17.70
N SER A 107 -3.27 18.73 18.82
CA SER A 107 -3.57 19.36 20.10
C SER A 107 -3.34 20.88 19.97
N PRO A 108 -4.17 21.74 20.57
CA PRO A 108 -3.79 23.13 20.73
C PRO A 108 -2.52 23.12 21.58
N GLN A 109 -1.43 23.67 21.04
CA GLN A 109 -0.43 24.25 21.91
C GLN A 109 -1.21 25.27 22.75
N ARG A 110 -1.46 24.93 24.02
CA ARG A 110 -1.83 25.94 25.01
C ARG A 110 -0.77 27.02 24.85
N ASN A 111 -1.20 28.18 24.39
CA ASN A 111 -0.44 29.41 24.48
C ASN A 111 0.08 29.51 25.92
N ALA A 112 1.31 29.09 26.15
CA ALA A 112 2.09 29.51 27.29
C ALA A 112 2.71 30.86 26.88
N PHE A 113 1.87 31.89 26.91
CA PHE A 113 2.35 33.26 27.00
C PHE A 113 2.16 33.68 28.45
N LEU A 114 3.32 33.83 29.10
CA LEU A 114 3.68 34.69 30.24
C LEU A 114 2.59 35.01 31.26
#